data_AF-A0A318QAW3-F1
#
_entry.id   AF-A0A318QAW3-F1
#
_cell.length_a   1.000
_cell.length_b   1.000
_cell.length_c   1.000
_cell.angle_alpha   90.00
_cell.angle_beta   90.00
_cell.angle_gamma   90.00
#
_symmetry.space_group_name_H-M   'P 1'
#
loop_
_entity.id
_entity.type
_entity.pdbx_description
1 polymer ?
#
loop_
_entity_poly.entity_id
_entity_poly.type
_entity_poly.pdbx_seq_one_letter_code
_entity_poly.pdbx_strand_id
1 'polypeptide(L)'
;MAALQIWISSAYLRCFHTNRQKSSICWPSSPRDGWGKTEKNMRVWAYACLLLCLPVHAQAGSIYKVKHPTVACGDDAAIKSLNDRTNPHQNDPQWRRTTMSQGQCYAVTPDMRWEKIANRNGLPLLRHSPPVPGMPPLYFMTADIADLSPPPASRTADAPAAPPRAAPDATTGADAATGATTPAGPAAPVPDTQEQQGPVIIARTDPPAPTDLFFMTGGFQKVGSMLLSALLIMGAGWILVVLYRAIMAFVGRRAALRQARAVVERNAGLLIQRRLHAHEGQAAHGQSPDRQWQREVSRFCRTTVIPALAHEQREHYWTDIEKKVHASIDAVSSRPAPPRPDLRLITTAEPYRPGMSCAQYVAYCMELLEKAGWDARLPGNVERAGTLISASKDSLSMVVQCWTERRPVEEAIIHQCVAAKADLSARIAVVVSAAPYTQQAIQAGKSSRVFVLHHEELQKFASQVEAPQVA
;
A
#
# COMPACT_ATOMS: atom_id res chain seq x y z
N MET A 1 50.86 21.54 -33.54
CA MET A 1 50.55 22.73 -32.71
C MET A 1 49.48 22.26 -31.71
N ALA A 2 49.72 22.10 -30.40
CA ALA A 2 50.41 22.97 -29.44
C ALA A 2 49.76 24.37 -29.41
N ALA A 3 49.39 25.01 -28.29
CA ALA A 3 49.41 24.78 -26.83
C ALA A 3 48.47 25.90 -26.26
N LEU A 4 48.23 26.21 -24.97
CA LEU A 4 48.79 25.92 -23.64
C LEU A 4 47.64 25.41 -22.72
N GLN A 5 47.85 24.53 -21.74
CA GLN A 5 48.40 24.75 -20.37
C GLN A 5 47.64 25.84 -19.56
N ILE A 6 46.95 25.55 -18.44
CA ILE A 6 47.31 24.87 -17.17
C ILE A 6 48.05 25.78 -16.18
N TRP A 7 47.42 26.03 -15.01
CA TRP A 7 47.99 26.12 -13.65
C TRP A 7 46.84 25.69 -12.68
N ILE A 8 46.96 24.84 -11.63
CA ILE A 8 47.96 24.69 -10.53
C ILE A 8 47.76 25.83 -9.50
N SER A 9 47.58 25.65 -8.17
CA SER A 9 47.53 24.47 -7.26
C SER A 9 46.72 24.87 -5.98
N SER A 10 45.93 24.01 -5.32
CA SER A 10 46.25 22.94 -4.33
C SER A 10 46.26 23.38 -2.84
N ALA A 11 46.12 22.38 -1.96
CA ALA A 11 46.23 22.39 -0.49
C ALA A 11 45.09 23.09 0.32
N TYR A 12 44.79 22.71 1.58
CA TYR A 12 45.44 21.73 2.48
C TYR A 12 44.42 20.81 3.17
N LEU A 13 44.74 19.52 3.30
CA LEU A 13 44.24 18.70 4.42
C LEU A 13 44.96 19.14 5.69
N ARG A 14 44.25 19.29 6.82
CA ARG A 14 44.91 19.37 8.14
C ARG A 14 44.10 18.64 9.20
N CYS A 15 44.31 17.33 9.29
CA CYS A 15 43.99 16.59 10.51
C CYS A 15 44.80 17.18 11.67
N PHE A 16 44.15 17.41 12.81
CA PHE A 16 44.84 17.65 14.08
C PHE A 16 44.35 16.61 15.09
N HIS A 17 45.28 15.86 15.67
CA HIS A 17 44.97 14.68 16.49
C HIS A 17 45.56 14.85 17.89
N THR A 18 44.79 15.47 18.79
CA THR A 18 45.17 15.67 20.20
C THR A 18 44.23 14.92 21.15
N ASN A 19 44.84 14.33 22.17
CA ASN A 19 44.33 13.19 22.94
C ASN A 19 43.41 13.60 24.12
N ARG A 20 42.64 12.61 24.62
CA ARG A 20 41.84 12.58 25.87
C ARG A 20 40.57 13.43 26.00
N GLN A 21 39.48 12.72 26.33
CA GLN A 21 38.38 13.09 27.24
C GLN A 21 37.84 14.54 27.22
N LYS A 22 36.70 14.75 26.55
CA LYS A 22 35.39 14.91 27.21
C LYS A 22 34.24 15.04 26.20
N SER A 23 33.02 14.86 26.71
CA SER A 23 31.76 14.89 25.98
C SER A 23 31.43 16.28 25.41
N SER A 24 30.85 16.33 24.20
CA SER A 24 30.00 17.45 23.77
C SER A 24 28.97 16.99 22.74
N ILE A 25 27.78 17.59 22.80
CA ILE A 25 26.65 17.37 21.89
C ILE A 25 26.44 18.68 21.12
N CYS A 26 26.29 18.62 19.80
CA CYS A 26 25.96 19.78 18.98
C CYS A 26 24.69 19.54 18.17
N TRP A 27 23.74 20.45 18.31
CA TRP A 27 22.53 20.55 17.47
C TRP A 27 22.81 21.43 16.24
N PRO A 28 22.14 21.21 15.10
CA PRO A 28 22.12 22.17 14.01
C PRO A 28 21.30 23.41 14.39
N SER A 29 21.81 24.60 14.08
CA SER A 29 21.12 25.88 14.27
C SER A 29 20.13 26.17 13.14
N SER A 30 19.13 27.02 13.43
CA SER A 30 18.09 27.43 12.47
C SER A 30 18.33 28.85 11.96
N PRO A 31 18.27 29.10 10.63
CA PRO A 31 18.23 30.46 10.09
C PRO A 31 16.80 31.03 10.20
N ARG A 32 16.70 32.25 10.76
CA ARG A 32 15.52 33.10 10.59
C ARG A 32 15.78 34.05 9.42
N ASP A 33 14.77 34.34 8.60
CA ASP A 33 14.65 35.62 7.89
C ASP A 33 13.27 35.77 7.21
N GLY A 34 12.88 37.01 6.86
CA GLY A 34 11.90 37.25 5.79
C GLY A 34 10.42 37.45 6.15
N TRP A 35 10.08 38.09 7.28
CA TRP A 35 8.69 38.54 7.53
C TRP A 35 8.35 39.80 6.71
N GLY A 36 7.58 39.67 5.63
CA GLY A 36 7.20 40.83 4.80
C GLY A 36 6.38 40.58 3.52
N LYS A 37 5.69 39.43 3.37
CA LYS A 37 5.00 39.10 2.10
C LYS A 37 3.77 38.19 2.23
N THR A 38 3.02 38.31 3.32
CA THR A 38 1.93 37.38 3.69
C THR A 38 0.57 37.67 3.02
N GLU A 39 0.18 38.94 2.89
CA GLU A 39 -1.23 39.30 2.63
C GLU A 39 -1.74 38.89 1.24
N LYS A 40 -0.98 39.15 0.16
CA LYS A 40 -1.37 38.75 -1.21
C LYS A 40 -1.39 37.22 -1.38
N ASN A 41 -0.49 36.50 -0.71
CA ASN A 41 -0.43 35.03 -0.79
C ASN A 41 -1.67 34.37 -0.15
N MET A 42 -2.20 34.95 0.93
CA MET A 42 -3.33 34.37 1.66
C MET A 42 -4.62 34.32 0.82
N ARG A 43 -4.84 35.29 -0.08
CA ARG A 43 -5.97 35.26 -1.02
C ARG A 43 -5.81 34.19 -2.11
N VAL A 44 -4.60 34.00 -2.65
CA VAL A 44 -4.33 32.96 -3.66
C VAL A 44 -4.56 31.56 -3.07
N TRP A 45 -4.11 31.33 -1.83
CA TRP A 45 -4.37 30.06 -1.13
C TRP A 45 -5.85 29.84 -0.80
N ALA A 46 -6.61 30.89 -0.48
CA ALA A 46 -8.06 30.77 -0.26
C ALA A 46 -8.79 30.25 -1.51
N TYR A 47 -8.49 30.79 -2.70
CA TYR A 47 -9.09 30.30 -3.96
C TYR A 47 -8.62 28.88 -4.33
N ALA A 48 -7.35 28.54 -4.08
CA ALA A 48 -6.84 27.18 -4.28
C ALA A 48 -7.55 26.15 -3.38
N CYS A 49 -7.77 26.48 -2.10
CA CYS A 49 -8.55 25.64 -1.19
C CYS A 49 -10.03 25.53 -1.61
N LEU A 50 -10.64 26.59 -2.14
CA LEU A 50 -12.04 26.56 -2.58
C LEU A 50 -12.24 25.68 -3.83
N LEU A 51 -11.26 25.64 -4.74
CA LEU A 51 -11.22 24.67 -5.84
C LEU A 51 -11.04 23.22 -5.37
N LEU A 52 -10.29 23.00 -4.27
CA LEU A 52 -10.17 21.68 -3.60
C LEU A 52 -11.44 21.26 -2.83
N CYS A 53 -12.38 22.18 -2.62
CA CYS A 53 -13.69 21.88 -2.00
C CYS A 53 -14.81 21.59 -3.02
N LEU A 54 -14.53 21.65 -4.33
CA LEU A 54 -15.43 21.06 -5.31
C LEU A 54 -15.48 19.53 -5.09
N PRO A 55 -16.67 18.90 -5.06
CA PRO A 55 -16.73 17.46 -4.96
C PRO A 55 -16.10 16.86 -6.21
N VAL A 56 -14.95 16.20 -6.05
CA VAL A 56 -14.37 15.35 -7.09
C VAL A 56 -15.44 14.32 -7.42
N HIS A 57 -16.10 14.49 -8.55
CA HIS A 57 -17.08 13.53 -9.04
C HIS A 57 -16.31 12.24 -9.24
N ALA A 58 -16.62 11.22 -8.45
CA ALA A 58 -16.07 9.89 -8.65
C ALA A 58 -16.40 9.51 -10.09
N GLN A 59 -15.37 9.44 -10.95
CA GLN A 59 -15.56 9.11 -12.35
C GLN A 59 -16.31 7.78 -12.38
N ALA A 60 -17.48 7.77 -13.00
CA ALA A 60 -18.30 6.58 -13.09
C ALA A 60 -17.50 5.51 -13.84
N GLY A 61 -16.89 4.58 -13.09
CA GLY A 61 -16.08 3.52 -13.65
C GLY A 61 -16.95 2.74 -14.63
N SER A 62 -16.59 2.76 -15.91
CA SER A 62 -17.41 2.16 -16.95
C SER A 62 -17.65 0.70 -16.60
N ILE A 63 -18.94 0.35 -16.48
CA ILE A 63 -19.37 -0.99 -16.09
C ILE A 63 -19.43 -1.83 -17.35
N TYR A 64 -18.65 -2.89 -17.40
CA TYR A 64 -18.63 -3.83 -18.51
C TYR A 64 -19.44 -5.09 -18.20
N LYS A 65 -19.95 -5.70 -19.27
CA LYS A 65 -20.46 -7.07 -19.30
C LYS A 65 -19.77 -7.86 -20.40
N VAL A 66 -19.79 -9.18 -20.29
CA VAL A 66 -19.37 -10.08 -21.37
C VAL A 66 -20.57 -10.38 -22.28
N LYS A 67 -20.35 -10.43 -23.60
CA LYS A 67 -21.40 -10.63 -24.63
C LYS A 67 -21.92 -12.06 -24.68
N HIS A 68 -21.06 -13.01 -24.37
CA HIS A 68 -21.32 -14.46 -24.33
C HIS A 68 -20.50 -15.05 -23.16
N PRO A 69 -20.73 -16.31 -22.73
CA PRO A 69 -19.84 -16.96 -21.78
C PRO A 69 -18.40 -17.04 -22.33
N THR A 70 -17.40 -16.64 -21.53
CA THR A 70 -15.98 -16.69 -21.91
C THR A 70 -15.09 -17.09 -20.74
N VAL A 71 -13.78 -17.11 -20.97
CA VAL A 71 -12.75 -17.30 -19.95
C VAL A 71 -12.01 -15.97 -19.76
N ALA A 72 -11.76 -15.58 -18.52
CA ALA A 72 -10.93 -14.43 -18.15
C ALA A 72 -9.86 -14.89 -17.14
N CYS A 73 -8.64 -14.35 -17.20
CA CYS A 73 -7.49 -14.86 -16.44
C CYS A 73 -6.77 -13.78 -15.63
N GLY A 74 -6.18 -14.15 -14.49
CA GLY A 74 -5.30 -13.26 -13.73
C GLY A 74 -3.98 -12.93 -14.45
N ASP A 75 -3.52 -13.84 -15.32
CA ASP A 75 -2.34 -13.67 -16.17
C ASP A 75 -2.69 -13.23 -17.62
N ASP A 76 -1.90 -12.32 -18.18
CA ASP A 76 -2.08 -11.80 -19.54
C ASP A 76 -1.44 -12.70 -20.63
N ALA A 77 -0.53 -13.61 -20.28
CA ALA A 77 0.00 -14.61 -21.21
C ALA A 77 -0.95 -15.82 -21.38
N ALA A 78 -1.57 -16.30 -20.30
CA ALA A 78 -2.55 -17.39 -20.33
C ALA A 78 -3.81 -17.03 -21.14
N ILE A 79 -4.38 -15.84 -20.93
CA ILE A 79 -5.55 -15.40 -21.70
C ILE A 79 -5.24 -15.25 -23.20
N LYS A 80 -4.01 -14.86 -23.57
CA LYS A 80 -3.57 -14.79 -24.97
C LYS A 80 -3.41 -16.18 -25.58
N SER A 81 -2.66 -17.06 -24.94
CA SER A 81 -2.39 -18.42 -25.47
C SER A 81 -3.66 -19.26 -25.61
N LEU A 82 -4.66 -19.10 -24.73
CA LEU A 82 -5.96 -19.76 -24.85
C LEU A 82 -6.79 -19.28 -26.06
N ASN A 83 -6.61 -18.03 -26.48
CA ASN A 83 -7.33 -17.40 -27.60
C ASN A 83 -6.56 -17.43 -28.93
N ASP A 84 -5.26 -17.71 -28.91
CA ASP A 84 -4.40 -17.82 -30.09
C ASP A 84 -4.79 -19.02 -30.96
N ARG A 85 -5.35 -18.74 -32.14
CA ARG A 85 -5.78 -19.73 -33.13
C ARG A 85 -4.63 -20.37 -33.93
N THR A 86 -3.40 -19.89 -33.75
CA THR A 86 -2.21 -20.48 -34.39
C THR A 86 -1.56 -21.57 -33.52
N ASN A 87 -1.94 -21.66 -32.25
CA ASN A 87 -1.41 -22.62 -31.29
C ASN A 87 -1.93 -24.05 -31.57
N PRO A 88 -1.06 -25.02 -31.90
CA PRO A 88 -1.50 -26.39 -32.22
C PRO A 88 -2.16 -27.12 -31.03
N HIS A 89 -1.89 -26.68 -29.80
CA HIS A 89 -2.50 -27.24 -28.59
C HIS A 89 -3.85 -26.57 -28.22
N GLN A 90 -4.36 -25.60 -28.99
CA GLN A 90 -5.62 -24.90 -28.66
C GLN A 90 -6.81 -25.85 -28.45
N ASN A 91 -6.82 -27.00 -29.12
CA ASN A 91 -7.87 -28.02 -29.03
C ASN A 91 -7.58 -29.14 -28.00
N ASP A 92 -6.41 -29.18 -27.38
CA ASP A 92 -6.02 -30.21 -26.40
C ASP A 92 -6.67 -29.92 -25.02
N PRO A 93 -7.56 -30.79 -24.51
CA PRO A 93 -8.24 -30.56 -23.24
C PRO A 93 -7.32 -30.66 -22.01
N GLN A 94 -6.19 -31.36 -22.07
CA GLN A 94 -5.21 -31.42 -20.98
C GLN A 94 -4.35 -30.15 -20.95
N TRP A 95 -3.87 -29.70 -22.11
CA TRP A 95 -3.17 -28.42 -22.23
C TRP A 95 -4.06 -27.27 -21.75
N ARG A 96 -5.28 -27.13 -22.27
CA ARG A 96 -6.22 -26.05 -21.88
C ARG A 96 -6.46 -25.99 -20.37
N ARG A 97 -6.69 -27.13 -19.72
CA ARG A 97 -6.88 -27.21 -18.25
C ARG A 97 -5.64 -26.76 -17.48
N THR A 98 -4.45 -27.09 -17.99
CA THR A 98 -3.16 -26.73 -17.38
C THR A 98 -2.89 -25.24 -17.51
N THR A 99 -3.10 -24.65 -18.69
CA THR A 99 -3.00 -23.20 -18.91
C THR A 99 -4.02 -22.43 -18.07
N MET A 100 -5.25 -22.95 -17.94
CA MET A 100 -6.28 -22.32 -17.09
C MET A 100 -5.96 -22.36 -15.60
N SER A 101 -5.36 -23.43 -15.08
CA SER A 101 -4.98 -23.50 -13.65
C SER A 101 -3.75 -22.64 -13.34
N GLN A 102 -2.76 -22.61 -14.23
CA GLN A 102 -1.56 -21.78 -14.09
C GLN A 102 -1.88 -20.28 -14.20
N GLY A 103 -2.70 -19.89 -15.18
CA GLY A 103 -3.06 -18.49 -15.44
C GLY A 103 -4.14 -17.89 -14.52
N GLN A 104 -4.62 -18.64 -13.52
CA GLN A 104 -5.78 -18.28 -12.68
C GLN A 104 -6.99 -17.86 -13.53
N CYS A 105 -7.42 -18.75 -14.42
CA CYS A 105 -8.50 -18.51 -15.36
C CYS A 105 -9.86 -18.98 -14.83
N TYR A 106 -10.86 -18.10 -14.92
CA TYR A 106 -12.24 -18.32 -14.48
C TYR A 106 -13.18 -18.28 -15.69
N ALA A 107 -14.23 -19.11 -15.66
CA ALA A 107 -15.36 -18.94 -16.57
C ALA A 107 -16.19 -17.73 -16.11
N VAL A 108 -16.55 -16.84 -17.04
CA VAL A 108 -17.33 -15.63 -16.76
C VAL A 108 -18.59 -15.63 -17.61
N THR A 109 -19.72 -15.29 -16.99
CA THR A 109 -21.05 -15.30 -17.61
C THR A 109 -21.64 -13.88 -17.77
N PRO A 110 -22.56 -13.64 -18.74
CA PRO A 110 -23.08 -12.30 -19.06
C PRO A 110 -23.92 -11.59 -17.97
N ASP A 111 -24.30 -12.28 -16.91
CA ASP A 111 -24.96 -11.70 -15.72
C ASP A 111 -23.98 -10.91 -14.85
N MET A 112 -22.74 -11.39 -14.74
CA MET A 112 -21.66 -10.80 -13.94
C MET A 112 -21.33 -9.37 -14.40
N ARG A 113 -21.12 -8.46 -13.44
CA ARG A 113 -20.78 -7.05 -13.71
C ARG A 113 -19.31 -6.79 -13.40
N TRP A 114 -18.66 -6.04 -14.28
CA TRP A 114 -17.23 -5.79 -14.22
C TRP A 114 -16.94 -4.30 -14.26
N GLU A 115 -15.90 -3.85 -13.54
CA GLU A 115 -15.48 -2.46 -13.49
C GLU A 115 -14.01 -2.37 -13.92
N LYS A 116 -13.70 -1.44 -14.81
CA LYS A 116 -12.37 -1.32 -15.43
C LYS A 116 -11.37 -0.62 -14.53
N ILE A 117 -10.29 -1.34 -14.19
CA ILE A 117 -9.17 -0.81 -13.40
C ILE A 117 -8.11 -0.22 -14.34
N ALA A 118 -7.76 -0.94 -15.41
CA ALA A 118 -6.67 -0.59 -16.31
C ALA A 118 -6.84 -1.19 -17.71
N ASN A 119 -5.93 -0.83 -18.61
CA ASN A 119 -5.62 -1.57 -19.82
C ASN A 119 -4.10 -1.83 -19.80
N ARG A 120 -3.66 -3.07 -19.97
CA ARG A 120 -2.24 -3.44 -20.05
C ARG A 120 -2.03 -4.42 -21.19
N ASN A 121 -0.95 -4.25 -21.94
CA ASN A 121 -0.57 -5.13 -23.06
C ASN A 121 -1.71 -5.34 -24.09
N GLY A 122 -2.55 -4.32 -24.28
CA GLY A 122 -3.73 -4.33 -25.16
C GLY A 122 -5.02 -4.89 -24.55
N LEU A 123 -4.97 -5.46 -23.34
CA LEU A 123 -6.09 -6.13 -22.69
C LEU A 123 -6.69 -5.32 -21.52
N PRO A 124 -8.02 -5.13 -21.48
CA PRO A 124 -8.71 -4.55 -20.33
C PRO A 124 -8.60 -5.45 -19.10
N LEU A 125 -8.16 -4.86 -17.98
CA LEU A 125 -8.09 -5.47 -16.65
C LEU A 125 -9.28 -4.99 -15.82
N LEU A 126 -10.18 -5.90 -15.46
CA LEU A 126 -11.44 -5.60 -14.79
C LEU A 126 -11.52 -6.27 -13.41
N ARG A 127 -12.22 -5.65 -12.44
CA ARG A 127 -12.68 -6.30 -11.19
C ARG A 127 -14.15 -6.64 -11.26
N HIS A 128 -14.56 -7.71 -10.58
CA HIS A 128 -15.98 -7.98 -10.38
C HIS A 128 -16.63 -6.91 -9.47
N SER A 129 -17.88 -6.57 -9.73
CA SER A 129 -18.65 -5.57 -8.99
C SER A 129 -20.04 -6.15 -8.62
N PRO A 130 -20.35 -6.39 -7.33
CA PRO A 130 -19.52 -6.14 -6.15
C PRO A 130 -18.29 -7.07 -6.07
N PRO A 131 -17.21 -6.66 -5.36
CA PRO A 131 -15.99 -7.46 -5.26
C PRO A 131 -16.21 -8.76 -4.48
N VAL A 132 -15.83 -9.89 -5.07
CA VAL A 132 -15.94 -11.22 -4.47
C VAL A 132 -14.63 -11.59 -3.75
N PRO A 133 -14.66 -12.00 -2.46
CA PRO A 133 -13.47 -12.45 -1.76
C PRO A 133 -12.78 -13.61 -2.49
N GLY A 134 -11.47 -13.48 -2.73
CA GLY A 134 -10.66 -14.51 -3.41
C GLY A 134 -10.66 -14.45 -4.94
N MET A 135 -11.45 -13.57 -5.58
CA MET A 135 -11.37 -13.33 -7.02
C MET A 135 -10.40 -12.16 -7.32
N PRO A 136 -9.26 -12.39 -8.00
CA PRO A 136 -8.37 -11.32 -8.42
C PRO A 136 -8.98 -10.50 -9.58
N PRO A 137 -8.45 -9.30 -9.89
CA PRO A 137 -8.70 -8.65 -11.17
C PRO A 137 -8.32 -9.56 -12.34
N LEU A 138 -9.18 -9.64 -13.36
CA LEU A 138 -9.00 -10.53 -14.52
C LEU A 138 -8.83 -9.73 -15.81
N TYR A 139 -7.99 -10.23 -16.71
CA TYR A 139 -7.87 -9.77 -18.08
C TYR A 139 -8.94 -10.39 -18.96
N PHE A 140 -9.56 -9.55 -19.79
CA PHE A 140 -10.58 -9.93 -20.76
C PHE A 140 -10.09 -9.65 -22.18
N MET A 141 -10.61 -10.38 -23.17
CA MET A 141 -10.45 -9.99 -24.57
C MET A 141 -11.40 -8.82 -24.89
N THR A 142 -10.87 -7.78 -25.54
CA THR A 142 -11.63 -6.56 -25.88
C THR A 142 -12.82 -6.84 -26.82
N ALA A 143 -12.75 -7.92 -27.61
CA ALA A 143 -13.85 -8.37 -28.45
C ALA A 143 -15.05 -8.90 -27.65
N ASP A 144 -14.80 -9.53 -26.50
CA ASP A 144 -15.80 -10.27 -25.73
C ASP A 144 -16.65 -9.38 -24.83
N ILE A 145 -16.17 -8.18 -24.49
CA ILE A 145 -16.82 -7.26 -23.57
C ILE A 145 -17.63 -6.16 -24.28
N ALA A 146 -18.68 -5.69 -23.61
CA ALA A 146 -19.48 -4.54 -23.96
C ALA A 146 -19.49 -3.54 -22.80
N ASP A 147 -19.39 -2.25 -23.10
CA ASP A 147 -19.52 -1.16 -22.13
C ASP A 147 -21.02 -0.88 -21.89
N LEU A 148 -21.41 -0.73 -20.62
CA LEU A 148 -22.76 -0.32 -20.20
C LEU A 148 -22.82 1.13 -19.74
N SER A 149 -21.73 1.90 -19.82
CA SER A 149 -21.82 3.35 -19.71
C SER A 149 -22.84 3.86 -20.72
N PRO A 150 -23.74 4.79 -20.35
CA PRO A 150 -24.63 5.41 -21.32
C PRO A 150 -23.77 6.05 -22.43
N PRO A 151 -24.18 5.94 -23.71
CA PRO A 151 -23.41 6.48 -24.81
C PRO A 151 -23.29 8.00 -24.64
N PRO A 152 -22.10 8.59 -24.86
CA PRO A 152 -21.99 10.05 -24.95
C PRO A 152 -22.90 10.50 -26.09
N ALA A 153 -23.78 11.47 -25.81
CA ALA A 153 -24.81 11.90 -26.76
C ALA A 153 -24.17 12.23 -28.12
N SER A 154 -24.44 11.39 -29.11
CA SER A 154 -23.91 11.56 -30.45
C SER A 154 -24.43 12.86 -31.01
N ARG A 155 -23.53 13.82 -31.28
CA ARG A 155 -23.87 15.02 -32.04
C ARG A 155 -24.27 14.55 -33.43
N THR A 156 -25.58 14.54 -33.70
CA THR A 156 -26.13 14.27 -35.01
C THR A 156 -25.63 15.33 -35.98
N ALA A 157 -24.70 14.93 -36.83
CA ALA A 157 -24.31 15.69 -38.00
C ALA A 157 -25.36 15.45 -39.09
N ASP A 158 -26.53 16.08 -38.93
CA ASP A 158 -27.53 16.21 -39.97
C ASP A 158 -28.04 17.65 -40.00
N ALA A 159 -27.83 18.31 -41.12
CA ALA A 159 -28.43 19.61 -41.43
C ALA A 159 -29.69 19.40 -42.27
N PRO A 160 -30.72 20.23 -42.06
CA PRO A 160 -31.47 20.76 -43.19
C PRO A 160 -31.30 22.28 -43.29
N ALA A 161 -31.44 22.80 -44.51
CA ALA A 161 -31.29 24.22 -44.78
C ALA A 161 -32.54 25.04 -44.40
N ALA A 162 -32.32 26.29 -43.99
CA ALA A 162 -33.28 27.39 -44.16
C ALA A 162 -33.19 27.92 -45.62
N PRO A 163 -34.07 28.82 -46.14
CA PRO A 163 -35.09 29.67 -45.46
C PRO A 163 -36.48 29.52 -46.19
N PRO A 164 -37.45 30.48 -46.24
CA PRO A 164 -37.53 31.82 -45.61
C PRO A 164 -38.87 32.26 -44.97
N ARG A 165 -38.73 33.01 -43.86
CA ARG A 165 -39.22 34.40 -43.65
C ARG A 165 -40.63 34.79 -44.14
N ALA A 166 -41.53 35.04 -43.19
CA ALA A 166 -42.58 36.06 -43.28
C ALA A 166 -42.44 37.05 -42.09
N ALA A 167 -43.07 38.22 -42.18
CA ALA A 167 -42.89 39.35 -41.26
C ALA A 167 -44.10 39.54 -40.31
N PRO A 168 -44.00 40.36 -39.23
CA PRO A 168 -45.07 40.57 -38.26
C PRO A 168 -46.01 41.72 -38.66
N ASP A 169 -47.17 41.80 -38.01
CA ASP A 169 -48.00 43.01 -37.94
C ASP A 169 -48.59 43.18 -36.53
N ALA A 170 -48.96 44.41 -36.16
CA ALA A 170 -49.41 44.74 -34.80
C ALA A 170 -50.43 45.89 -34.76
N THR A 171 -51.61 45.62 -34.19
CA THR A 171 -52.67 46.57 -33.77
C THR A 171 -53.72 45.80 -32.92
N THR A 172 -54.72 46.35 -32.23
CA THR A 172 -54.93 47.60 -31.44
C THR A 172 -56.33 47.46 -30.77
N GLY A 173 -56.55 48.09 -29.60
CA GLY A 173 -57.84 48.07 -28.85
C GLY A 173 -57.74 47.18 -27.61
N ALA A 174 -58.03 47.60 -26.37
CA ALA A 174 -58.83 48.71 -25.80
C ALA A 174 -60.36 48.50 -25.82
N ASP A 175 -60.98 48.88 -24.69
CA ASP A 175 -62.42 48.94 -24.38
C ASP A 175 -63.21 47.60 -24.37
N ALA A 176 -64.22 47.38 -23.52
CA ALA A 176 -64.61 48.02 -22.24
C ALA A 176 -65.55 47.07 -21.43
N ALA A 177 -66.02 47.55 -20.26
CA ALA A 177 -66.99 46.99 -19.31
C ALA A 177 -68.10 46.05 -19.87
N THR A 178 -68.72 45.15 -19.07
CA THR A 178 -69.75 45.54 -18.07
C THR A 178 -70.22 44.38 -17.18
N GLY A 179 -70.45 44.66 -15.89
CA GLY A 179 -71.42 43.94 -15.04
C GLY A 179 -70.90 42.72 -14.23
N ALA A 180 -71.48 42.38 -13.07
CA ALA A 180 -72.52 43.08 -12.30
C ALA A 180 -72.59 42.59 -10.82
N THR A 181 -72.96 43.50 -9.90
CA THR A 181 -74.02 43.33 -8.86
C THR A 181 -73.93 42.16 -7.84
N THR A 182 -74.05 42.33 -6.50
CA THR A 182 -74.23 43.52 -5.63
C THR A 182 -73.94 43.18 -4.14
N PRO A 183 -73.60 44.15 -3.26
CA PRO A 183 -73.34 43.93 -1.83
C PRO A 183 -74.50 44.31 -0.88
N ALA A 184 -74.32 44.02 0.42
CA ALA A 184 -75.00 44.64 1.56
C ALA A 184 -74.07 44.62 2.80
N GLY A 185 -74.11 45.54 3.77
CA GLY A 185 -74.94 46.75 3.90
C GLY A 185 -75.20 47.11 5.37
N PRO A 186 -74.42 47.98 6.03
CA PRO A 186 -74.53 48.28 7.47
C PRO A 186 -75.31 49.56 7.81
N ALA A 187 -75.75 49.70 9.07
CA ALA A 187 -76.33 50.92 9.64
C ALA A 187 -76.07 51.05 11.17
N ALA A 188 -76.20 52.26 11.72
CA ALA A 188 -76.05 52.67 13.13
C ALA A 188 -77.31 53.51 13.55
N PRO A 189 -77.34 54.51 14.48
CA PRO A 189 -76.43 54.96 15.57
C PRO A 189 -77.12 55.41 16.94
N VAL A 190 -76.33 55.79 17.98
CA VAL A 190 -76.33 57.03 18.88
C VAL A 190 -77.67 57.68 19.40
N PRO A 191 -77.80 58.46 20.53
CA PRO A 191 -76.86 59.07 21.54
C PRO A 191 -77.10 58.62 23.03
N ASP A 192 -76.51 59.14 24.14
CA ASP A 192 -76.55 60.48 24.83
C ASP A 192 -75.70 60.43 26.18
N THR A 193 -75.37 61.44 27.03
CA THR A 193 -75.17 62.93 26.98
C THR A 193 -74.56 63.50 28.33
N GLN A 194 -74.32 64.83 28.41
CA GLN A 194 -73.85 65.81 29.47
C GLN A 194 -74.23 65.61 30.99
N GLU A 195 -73.69 66.29 32.05
CA GLU A 195 -72.55 67.23 32.33
C GLU A 195 -72.25 67.46 33.86
N GLN A 196 -71.13 68.16 34.18
CA GLN A 196 -70.91 69.20 35.24
C GLN A 196 -70.52 68.96 36.74
N GLN A 197 -69.63 69.89 37.20
CA GLN A 197 -69.37 70.45 38.55
C GLN A 197 -68.47 69.72 39.61
N GLY A 198 -67.75 70.51 40.43
CA GLY A 198 -66.82 70.14 41.52
C GLY A 198 -67.12 70.95 42.82
N PRO A 199 -66.16 71.40 43.68
CA PRO A 199 -64.69 71.32 43.67
C PRO A 199 -64.04 70.96 45.06
N VAL A 200 -62.85 71.52 45.39
CA VAL A 200 -62.16 71.68 46.73
C VAL A 200 -60.92 70.80 47.06
N ILE A 201 -59.74 71.42 46.88
CA ILE A 201 -58.56 71.56 47.78
C ILE A 201 -58.24 70.46 48.82
N ILE A 202 -57.00 69.92 48.81
CA ILE A 202 -56.01 69.95 49.93
C ILE A 202 -54.59 69.53 49.47
N ALA A 203 -53.57 70.19 50.06
CA ALA A 203 -52.13 69.89 50.14
C ALA A 203 -51.40 69.13 48.99
N ARG A 204 -50.48 69.85 48.33
CA ARG A 204 -49.37 69.27 47.55
C ARG A 204 -48.08 69.33 48.39
N THR A 205 -47.61 68.18 48.85
CA THR A 205 -46.30 68.04 49.52
C THR A 205 -45.63 66.75 49.06
N ASP A 206 -44.78 66.86 48.05
CA ASP A 206 -44.02 65.74 47.48
C ASP A 206 -42.83 65.37 48.40
N PRO A 207 -42.75 64.15 48.99
CA PRO A 207 -41.48 63.57 49.36
C PRO A 207 -40.73 63.14 48.07
N PRO A 208 -39.38 63.18 48.05
CA PRO A 208 -38.63 62.90 46.83
C PRO A 208 -38.84 61.48 46.32
N ALA A 209 -38.94 61.32 45.00
CA ALA A 209 -39.23 60.04 44.35
C ALA A 209 -38.22 58.94 44.74
N PRO A 210 -38.69 57.72 45.08
CA PRO A 210 -37.83 56.58 45.37
C PRO A 210 -37.21 56.01 44.09
N THR A 211 -36.20 56.72 43.56
CA THR A 211 -35.22 56.31 42.53
C THR A 211 -35.68 55.21 41.54
N ASP A 212 -36.15 55.63 40.36
CA ASP A 212 -36.45 54.74 39.21
C ASP A 212 -35.22 54.10 38.53
N LEU A 213 -34.12 53.94 39.30
CA LEU A 213 -32.89 53.28 38.88
C LEU A 213 -33.05 51.77 38.61
N PHE A 214 -34.19 51.16 38.99
CA PHE A 214 -34.44 49.73 38.81
C PHE A 214 -35.31 49.38 37.59
N PHE A 215 -36.10 50.31 37.04
CA PHE A 215 -36.99 49.98 35.90
C PHE A 215 -36.34 50.19 34.52
N MET A 216 -35.31 51.05 34.42
CA MET A 216 -34.64 51.33 33.14
C MET A 216 -33.61 50.26 32.70
N THR A 217 -33.38 49.21 33.49
CA THR A 217 -32.39 48.14 33.23
C THR A 217 -33.00 46.84 32.68
N GLY A 218 -34.34 46.69 32.69
CA GLY A 218 -35.03 45.45 32.32
C GLY A 218 -34.82 44.96 30.88
N GLY A 219 -34.44 45.87 29.97
CA GLY A 219 -33.96 45.51 28.62
C GLY A 219 -32.52 44.99 28.63
N PHE A 220 -31.60 45.72 29.26
CA PHE A 220 -30.17 45.38 29.31
C PHE A 220 -29.89 44.04 30.02
N GLN A 221 -30.63 43.71 31.09
CA GLN A 221 -30.45 42.44 31.79
C GLN A 221 -30.80 41.23 30.91
N LYS A 222 -31.85 41.34 30.06
CA LYS A 222 -32.22 40.29 29.09
C LYS A 222 -31.21 40.18 27.96
N VAL A 223 -30.78 41.31 27.38
CA VAL A 223 -29.78 41.34 26.31
C VAL A 223 -28.42 40.80 26.79
N GLY A 224 -27.97 41.20 27.98
CA GLY A 224 -26.73 40.68 28.59
C GLY A 224 -26.77 39.16 28.83
N SER A 225 -27.90 38.64 29.32
CA SER A 225 -28.11 37.20 29.51
C SER A 225 -28.13 36.42 28.17
N MET A 226 -28.76 36.96 27.13
CA MET A 226 -28.75 36.38 25.79
C MET A 226 -27.36 36.40 25.14
N LEU A 227 -26.57 37.47 25.32
CA LEU A 227 -25.20 37.53 24.84
C LEU A 227 -24.28 36.54 25.59
N LEU A 228 -24.41 36.44 26.92
CA LEU A 228 -23.62 35.51 27.72
C LEU A 228 -23.92 34.05 27.34
N SER A 229 -25.20 33.70 27.21
CA SER A 229 -25.61 32.35 26.79
C SER A 229 -25.21 32.02 25.35
N ALA A 230 -25.32 32.96 24.41
CA ALA A 230 -24.81 32.79 23.05
C ALA A 230 -23.28 32.56 23.02
N LEU A 231 -22.51 33.31 23.81
CA LEU A 231 -21.06 33.12 23.93
C LEU A 231 -20.70 31.76 24.57
N LEU A 232 -21.45 31.31 25.59
CA LEU A 232 -21.27 29.99 26.19
C LEU A 232 -21.61 28.85 25.22
N ILE A 233 -22.68 28.99 24.41
CA ILE A 233 -23.06 28.01 23.38
C ILE A 233 -22.00 27.95 22.28
N MET A 234 -21.49 29.10 21.79
CA MET A 234 -20.41 29.12 20.80
C MET A 234 -19.09 28.58 21.37
N GLY A 235 -18.76 28.88 22.63
CA GLY A 235 -17.59 28.34 23.32
C GLY A 235 -17.66 26.83 23.51
N ALA A 236 -18.81 26.31 23.96
CA ALA A 236 -19.06 24.87 24.07
C ALA A 236 -19.02 24.17 22.70
N GLY A 237 -19.59 24.79 21.67
CA GLY A 237 -19.52 24.30 20.28
C GLY A 237 -18.09 24.24 19.74
N TRP A 238 -17.29 25.27 20.00
CA TRP A 238 -15.87 25.28 19.65
C TRP A 238 -15.08 24.18 20.37
N ILE A 239 -15.28 24.03 21.68
CA ILE A 239 -14.68 22.96 22.48
C ILE A 239 -15.08 21.59 21.94
N LEU A 240 -16.36 21.38 21.58
CA LEU A 240 -16.86 20.13 21.00
C LEU A 240 -16.21 19.84 19.64
N VAL A 241 -16.04 20.84 18.77
CA VAL A 241 -15.33 20.70 17.48
C VAL A 241 -13.85 20.38 17.68
N VAL A 242 -13.17 21.03 18.62
CA VAL A 242 -11.76 20.73 18.96
C VAL A 242 -11.62 19.31 19.51
N LEU A 243 -12.52 18.90 20.42
CA LEU A 243 -12.57 17.56 20.99
C LEU A 243 -12.82 16.50 19.90
N TYR A 244 -13.79 16.74 19.01
CA TYR A 244 -14.09 15.85 17.88
C TYR A 244 -12.89 15.68 16.95
N ARG A 245 -12.20 16.78 16.59
CA ARG A 245 -10.99 16.71 15.75
C ARG A 245 -9.84 15.98 16.46
N ALA A 246 -9.68 16.17 17.77
CA ALA A 246 -8.70 15.43 18.57
C ALA A 246 -9.01 13.93 18.64
N ILE A 247 -10.28 13.56 18.85
CA ILE A 247 -10.76 12.16 18.84
C ILE A 247 -10.53 11.53 17.47
N MET A 248 -10.92 12.20 16.38
CA MET A 248 -10.73 11.68 15.02
C MET A 248 -9.25 11.52 14.65
N ALA A 249 -8.38 12.46 15.03
CA ALA A 249 -6.94 12.32 14.87
C ALA A 249 -6.37 11.15 15.71
N PHE A 250 -6.85 10.94 16.93
CA PHE A 250 -6.45 9.83 17.79
C PHE A 250 -6.91 8.46 17.24
N VAL A 251 -8.13 8.38 16.71
CA VAL A 251 -8.65 7.19 16.00
C VAL A 251 -7.85 6.93 14.73
N GLY A 252 -7.55 7.96 13.94
CA GLY A 252 -6.69 7.89 12.75
C GLY A 252 -5.29 7.36 13.06
N ARG A 253 -4.60 7.94 14.05
CA ARG A 253 -3.32 7.45 14.59
C ARG A 253 -3.39 6.00 15.05
N ARG A 254 -4.46 5.60 15.75
CA ARG A 254 -4.70 4.19 16.17
C ARG A 254 -5.03 3.24 15.01
N ALA A 255 -5.61 3.72 13.91
CA ALA A 255 -5.81 2.93 12.69
C ALA A 255 -4.47 2.74 11.95
N ALA A 256 -3.74 3.83 11.69
CA ALA A 256 -2.43 3.81 11.05
C ALA A 256 -1.42 2.90 11.80
N LEU A 257 -1.36 2.98 13.13
CA LEU A 257 -0.48 2.10 13.92
C LEU A 257 -0.89 0.61 13.86
N ARG A 258 -2.19 0.29 13.80
CA ARG A 258 -2.66 -1.10 13.62
C ARG A 258 -2.31 -1.63 12.24
N GLN A 259 -2.51 -0.82 11.20
CA GLN A 259 -2.15 -1.13 9.81
C GLN A 259 -0.64 -1.35 9.65
N ALA A 260 0.19 -0.44 10.18
CA ALA A 260 1.64 -0.58 10.16
C ALA A 260 2.11 -1.84 10.90
N ARG A 261 1.54 -2.14 12.08
CA ARG A 261 1.82 -3.40 12.81
C ARG A 261 1.42 -4.64 12.00
N ALA A 262 0.27 -4.64 11.33
CA ALA A 262 -0.14 -5.76 10.48
C ALA A 262 0.82 -5.97 9.29
N VAL A 263 1.40 -4.90 8.73
CA VAL A 263 2.45 -4.99 7.69
C VAL A 263 3.76 -5.54 8.27
N VAL A 264 4.16 -5.13 9.48
CA VAL A 264 5.34 -5.67 10.17
C VAL A 264 5.18 -7.16 10.48
N GLU A 265 4.05 -7.58 11.06
CA GLU A 265 3.77 -8.98 11.39
C GLU A 265 3.71 -9.88 10.14
N ARG A 266 3.08 -9.42 9.04
CA ARG A 266 3.11 -10.14 7.74
C ARG A 266 4.52 -10.34 7.19
N ASN A 267 5.48 -9.49 7.57
CA ASN A 267 6.88 -9.56 7.14
C ASN A 267 7.81 -10.09 8.25
N ALA A 268 7.26 -10.66 9.35
CA ALA A 268 8.05 -11.07 10.52
C ALA A 268 9.22 -12.02 10.16
N GLY A 269 8.97 -13.03 9.33
CA GLY A 269 10.02 -13.96 8.89
C GLY A 269 11.17 -13.29 8.14
N LEU A 270 10.87 -12.34 7.23
CA LEU A 270 11.89 -11.57 6.51
C LEU A 270 12.67 -10.62 7.43
N LEU A 271 12.02 -10.05 8.46
CA LEU A 271 12.67 -9.18 9.45
C LEU A 271 13.60 -9.97 10.39
N ILE A 272 13.19 -11.18 10.79
CA ILE A 272 14.02 -12.10 11.57
C ILE A 272 15.23 -12.55 10.74
N GLN A 273 15.01 -13.01 9.49
CA GLN A 273 16.10 -13.45 8.61
C GLN A 273 17.13 -12.33 8.34
N ARG A 274 16.67 -11.10 8.01
CA ARG A 274 17.57 -9.96 7.79
C ARG A 274 18.40 -9.62 9.02
N ARG A 275 17.81 -9.71 10.21
CA ARG A 275 18.53 -9.46 11.46
C ARG A 275 19.64 -10.49 11.71
N LEU A 276 19.40 -11.77 11.39
CA LEU A 276 20.45 -12.79 11.46
C LEU A 276 21.61 -12.46 10.51
N HIS A 277 21.32 -12.18 9.24
CA HIS A 277 22.35 -11.79 8.25
C HIS A 277 23.10 -10.50 8.63
N ALA A 278 22.45 -9.54 9.30
CA ALA A 278 23.11 -8.33 9.81
C ALA A 278 24.08 -8.61 10.99
N HIS A 279 23.86 -9.69 11.76
CA HIS A 279 24.83 -10.17 12.75
C HIS A 279 25.94 -11.02 12.11
N GLU A 280 25.63 -11.84 11.10
CA GLU A 280 26.62 -12.65 10.37
C GLU A 280 27.62 -11.77 9.59
N GLY A 281 27.13 -10.76 8.86
CA GLY A 281 27.96 -9.85 8.07
C GLY A 281 28.97 -9.02 8.88
N GLN A 282 28.73 -8.85 10.18
CA GLN A 282 29.68 -8.21 11.11
C GLN A 282 31.03 -8.95 11.14
N ALA A 283 31.01 -10.29 11.13
CA ALA A 283 32.21 -11.13 11.17
C ALA A 283 33.11 -10.95 9.93
N ALA A 284 32.53 -10.52 8.80
CA ALA A 284 33.27 -10.29 7.56
C ALA A 284 33.77 -8.85 7.38
N HIS A 285 33.06 -7.84 7.92
CA HIS A 285 33.24 -6.44 7.50
C HIS A 285 33.39 -5.39 8.63
N GLY A 286 33.39 -5.78 9.91
CA GLY A 286 33.84 -4.93 11.02
C GLY A 286 33.01 -3.66 11.32
N GLN A 287 31.87 -3.44 10.65
CA GLN A 287 30.91 -2.40 11.00
C GLN A 287 30.08 -2.83 12.21
N SER A 288 29.63 -1.90 13.06
CA SER A 288 28.79 -2.27 14.21
C SER A 288 27.39 -2.73 13.75
N PRO A 289 26.87 -3.85 14.29
CA PRO A 289 25.68 -4.52 13.75
C PRO A 289 24.45 -3.63 13.87
N ASP A 290 24.34 -2.87 14.96
CA ASP A 290 23.24 -1.94 15.21
C ASP A 290 23.14 -0.86 14.13
N ARG A 291 24.28 -0.39 13.60
CA ARG A 291 24.30 0.62 12.53
C ARG A 291 23.89 0.03 11.18
N GLN A 292 24.16 -1.25 10.93
CA GLN A 292 23.63 -1.94 9.75
C GLN A 292 22.14 -2.22 9.92
N TRP A 293 21.72 -2.80 11.04
CA TRP A 293 20.32 -3.08 11.35
C TRP A 293 19.44 -1.82 11.25
N GLN A 294 19.84 -0.70 11.85
CA GLN A 294 19.06 0.55 11.77
C GLN A 294 18.97 1.12 10.33
N ARG A 295 19.96 0.88 9.46
CA ARG A 295 19.86 1.21 8.03
C ARG A 295 18.85 0.30 7.32
N GLU A 296 18.84 -0.99 7.63
CA GLU A 296 17.90 -1.96 7.03
C GLU A 296 16.45 -1.76 7.49
N VAL A 297 16.23 -1.45 8.78
CA VAL A 297 14.93 -1.03 9.31
C VAL A 297 14.47 0.26 8.62
N SER A 298 15.34 1.27 8.53
CA SER A 298 15.03 2.53 7.81
C SER A 298 14.68 2.29 6.34
N ARG A 299 15.35 1.35 5.66
CA ARG A 299 15.04 0.94 4.29
C ARG A 299 13.67 0.27 4.22
N PHE A 300 13.38 -0.70 5.09
CA PHE A 300 12.09 -1.40 5.15
C PHE A 300 10.91 -0.46 5.44
N CYS A 301 11.07 0.49 6.37
CA CYS A 301 10.07 1.53 6.62
C CYS A 301 9.74 2.32 5.35
N ARG A 302 10.77 2.74 4.59
CA ARG A 302 10.61 3.48 3.32
C ARG A 302 10.08 2.64 2.15
N THR A 303 10.48 1.37 2.02
CA THR A 303 10.08 0.53 0.87
C THR A 303 8.75 -0.17 1.06
N THR A 304 8.29 -0.34 2.29
CA THR A 304 7.21 -1.30 2.60
C THR A 304 6.16 -0.74 3.55
N VAL A 305 6.55 -0.06 4.63
CA VAL A 305 5.58 0.45 5.62
C VAL A 305 4.94 1.77 5.19
N ILE A 306 5.74 2.73 4.73
CA ILE A 306 5.25 4.04 4.25
C ILE A 306 4.34 3.88 3.01
N PRO A 307 4.71 3.11 1.95
CA PRO A 307 3.82 2.90 0.80
C PRO A 307 2.49 2.22 1.15
N ALA A 308 2.50 1.29 2.12
CA ALA A 308 1.27 0.66 2.60
C ALA A 308 0.36 1.67 3.33
N LEU A 309 0.92 2.60 4.10
CA LEU A 309 0.17 3.69 4.74
C LEU A 309 -0.34 4.72 3.72
N ALA A 310 0.44 5.02 2.69
CA ALA A 310 0.06 5.93 1.61
C ALA A 310 -1.15 5.41 0.82
N HIS A 311 -1.25 4.09 0.59
CA HIS A 311 -2.41 3.46 -0.06
C HIS A 311 -3.74 3.68 0.69
N GLU A 312 -3.73 3.85 2.01
CA GLU A 312 -4.93 4.22 2.80
C GLU A 312 -4.96 5.73 3.16
N GLN A 313 -4.15 6.56 2.50
CA GLN A 313 -4.00 8.00 2.75
C GLN A 313 -3.61 8.37 4.21
N ARG A 314 -2.94 7.45 4.94
CA ARG A 314 -2.55 7.63 6.35
C ARG A 314 -1.09 8.04 6.55
N GLU A 315 -0.33 8.26 5.47
CA GLU A 315 1.09 8.63 5.51
C GLU A 315 1.38 9.87 6.39
N HIS A 316 0.47 10.85 6.44
CA HIS A 316 0.61 12.05 7.28
C HIS A 316 0.79 11.73 8.79
N TYR A 317 0.31 10.57 9.26
CA TYR A 317 0.51 10.13 10.64
C TYR A 317 1.86 9.43 10.90
N TRP A 318 2.72 9.26 9.89
CA TRP A 318 4.00 8.53 10.02
C TRP A 318 4.86 9.07 11.16
N THR A 319 5.08 10.37 11.21
CA THR A 319 5.94 11.03 12.22
C THR A 319 5.45 10.83 13.66
N ASP A 320 4.15 10.68 13.88
CA ASP A 320 3.56 10.38 15.19
C ASP A 320 3.73 8.91 15.62
N ILE A 321 3.82 7.99 14.65
CA ILE A 321 3.81 6.54 14.89
C ILE A 321 5.19 5.88 14.72
N GLU A 322 6.12 6.52 14.02
CA GLU A 322 7.45 5.99 13.65
C GLU A 322 8.15 5.28 14.82
N LYS A 323 8.30 5.94 15.97
CA LYS A 323 8.92 5.35 17.18
C LYS A 323 8.20 4.08 17.69
N LYS A 324 6.88 4.01 17.53
CA LYS A 324 6.05 2.85 17.92
C LYS A 324 6.03 1.74 16.84
N VAL A 325 6.37 2.08 15.60
CA VAL A 325 6.59 1.12 14.51
C VAL A 325 7.99 0.51 14.61
N HIS A 326 9.03 1.32 14.82
CA HIS A 326 10.40 0.83 15.07
C HIS A 326 10.44 -0.12 16.27
N ALA A 327 9.89 0.29 17.42
CA ALA A 327 9.77 -0.61 18.59
C ALA A 327 8.97 -1.89 18.31
N SER A 328 8.05 -1.88 17.33
CA SER A 328 7.34 -3.09 16.90
C SER A 328 8.17 -3.97 15.96
N ILE A 329 9.01 -3.38 15.12
CA ILE A 329 9.96 -4.09 14.24
C ILE A 329 11.04 -4.75 15.10
N ASP A 330 11.61 -4.02 16.06
CA ASP A 330 12.59 -4.57 17.00
C ASP A 330 11.98 -5.65 17.89
N ALA A 331 10.74 -5.49 18.38
CA ALA A 331 10.04 -6.53 19.13
C ALA A 331 9.74 -7.79 18.30
N VAL A 332 9.40 -7.65 17.01
CA VAL A 332 9.14 -8.79 16.10
C VAL A 332 10.43 -9.48 15.69
N SER A 333 11.50 -8.73 15.36
CA SER A 333 12.79 -9.31 14.98
C SER A 333 13.61 -9.85 16.15
N SER A 334 13.28 -9.49 17.39
CA SER A 334 13.84 -10.09 18.61
C SER A 334 13.12 -11.37 19.05
N ARG A 335 12.03 -11.78 18.38
CA ARG A 335 11.42 -13.08 18.66
C ARG A 335 12.40 -14.18 18.24
N PRO A 336 12.53 -15.28 19.01
CA PRO A 336 13.11 -16.50 18.48
C PRO A 336 12.43 -16.82 17.14
N ALA A 337 13.22 -17.20 16.14
CA ALA A 337 12.64 -17.70 14.89
C ALA A 337 11.65 -18.83 15.25
N PRO A 338 10.44 -18.83 14.68
CA PRO A 338 9.48 -19.89 15.00
C PRO A 338 10.15 -21.25 14.74
N PRO A 339 9.95 -22.24 15.63
CA PRO A 339 10.47 -23.58 15.40
C PRO A 339 10.02 -24.06 14.02
N ARG A 340 10.87 -24.84 13.34
CA ARG A 340 10.63 -25.34 11.97
C ARG A 340 9.17 -25.83 11.85
N PRO A 341 8.51 -25.64 10.69
CA PRO A 341 7.49 -26.61 10.27
C PRO A 341 8.22 -27.96 10.17
N ASP A 342 8.11 -28.76 11.23
CA ASP A 342 9.05 -29.84 11.49
C ASP A 342 8.76 -31.02 10.55
N LEU A 343 9.54 -31.12 9.46
CA LEU A 343 9.55 -32.27 8.55
C LEU A 343 9.88 -33.60 9.28
N ARG A 344 10.37 -33.50 10.53
CA ARG A 344 10.46 -34.58 11.53
C ARG A 344 9.15 -35.36 11.73
N LEU A 345 7.99 -34.77 11.45
CA LEU A 345 6.70 -35.49 11.49
C LEU A 345 6.39 -36.33 10.24
N ILE A 346 7.25 -36.30 9.22
CA ILE A 346 7.08 -37.06 7.96
C ILE A 346 8.24 -38.03 7.73
N THR A 347 9.49 -37.65 8.05
CA THR A 347 10.66 -38.53 7.83
C THR A 347 10.97 -39.41 9.03
N THR A 348 10.31 -40.57 9.11
CA THR A 348 11.00 -41.76 9.59
C THR A 348 12.02 -42.13 8.51
N ALA A 349 13.27 -42.44 8.90
CA ALA A 349 14.39 -42.64 7.98
C ALA A 349 14.16 -43.75 6.93
N GLU A 350 13.50 -43.43 5.82
CA GLU A 350 13.25 -44.40 4.75
C GLU A 350 14.57 -44.71 4.01
N PRO A 351 14.92 -45.99 3.80
CA PRO A 351 16.05 -46.34 2.94
C PRO A 351 15.78 -45.85 1.51
N TYR A 352 16.82 -45.41 0.81
CA TYR A 352 16.73 -44.95 -0.57
C TYR A 352 15.99 -45.95 -1.46
N ARG A 353 14.97 -45.48 -2.19
CA ARG A 353 14.21 -46.31 -3.15
C ARG A 353 14.36 -45.76 -4.57
N PRO A 354 14.71 -46.60 -5.57
CA PRO A 354 14.85 -46.16 -6.95
C PRO A 354 13.50 -45.79 -7.56
N GLY A 355 13.18 -44.49 -7.58
CA GLY A 355 11.87 -43.97 -8.00
C GLY A 355 11.22 -42.98 -7.01
N MET A 356 11.91 -42.62 -5.92
CA MET A 356 11.53 -41.47 -5.08
C MET A 356 11.31 -40.20 -5.92
N SER A 357 10.32 -39.39 -5.53
CA SER A 357 10.07 -38.08 -6.13
C SER A 357 11.17 -37.08 -5.79
N CYS A 358 11.25 -35.98 -6.55
CA CYS A 358 12.27 -34.95 -6.33
C CYS A 358 12.29 -34.42 -4.89
N ALA A 359 11.11 -34.15 -4.31
CA ALA A 359 10.98 -33.70 -2.93
C ALA A 359 11.37 -34.77 -1.90
N GLN A 360 11.08 -36.05 -2.17
CA GLN A 360 11.47 -37.16 -1.29
C GLN A 360 12.99 -37.36 -1.26
N TYR A 361 13.65 -37.29 -2.42
CA TYR A 361 15.10 -37.42 -2.51
C TYR A 361 15.84 -36.21 -1.92
N VAL A 362 15.30 -35.00 -2.08
CA VAL A 362 15.80 -33.80 -1.38
C VAL A 362 15.67 -33.97 0.14
N ALA A 363 14.53 -34.44 0.65
CA ALA A 363 14.35 -34.71 2.09
C ALA A 363 15.32 -35.78 2.62
N TYR A 364 15.54 -36.87 1.86
CA TYR A 364 16.55 -37.88 2.18
C TYR A 364 17.97 -37.29 2.23
N CYS A 365 18.35 -36.44 1.27
CA CYS A 365 19.65 -35.76 1.28
C CYS A 365 19.79 -34.77 2.46
N MET A 366 18.71 -34.08 2.86
CA MET A 366 18.70 -33.26 4.07
C MET A 366 18.93 -34.11 5.33
N GLU A 367 18.27 -35.27 5.43
CA GLU A 367 18.40 -36.14 6.60
C GLU A 367 19.82 -36.73 6.74
N LEU A 368 20.50 -37.04 5.62
CA LEU A 368 21.92 -37.43 5.62
C LEU A 368 22.84 -36.30 6.11
N LEU A 369 22.52 -35.04 5.80
CA LEU A 369 23.25 -33.86 6.26
C LEU A 369 22.99 -33.56 7.74
N GLU A 370 21.74 -33.66 8.20
CA GLU A 370 21.38 -33.52 9.63
C GLU A 370 22.02 -34.64 10.48
N LYS A 371 22.10 -35.88 9.95
CA LYS A 371 22.86 -36.99 10.56
C LYS A 371 24.38 -36.75 10.63
N ALA A 372 24.91 -35.85 9.82
CA ALA A 372 26.29 -35.36 9.89
C ALA A 372 26.41 -34.05 10.70
N GLY A 373 25.34 -33.62 11.40
CA GLY A 373 25.32 -32.43 12.24
C GLY A 373 25.30 -31.10 11.47
N TRP A 374 24.84 -31.09 10.21
CA TRP A 374 24.63 -29.87 9.43
C TRP A 374 23.18 -29.40 9.53
N ASP A 375 22.96 -28.10 9.68
CA ASP A 375 21.62 -27.51 9.67
C ASP A 375 21.13 -27.28 8.22
N ALA A 376 20.37 -28.24 7.68
CA ALA A 376 19.93 -28.26 6.29
C ALA A 376 18.61 -27.48 6.07
N ARG A 377 18.56 -26.60 5.07
CA ARG A 377 17.44 -25.68 4.80
C ARG A 377 17.20 -25.57 3.28
N LEU A 378 15.94 -25.54 2.83
CA LEU A 378 15.64 -25.14 1.46
C LEU A 378 15.70 -23.60 1.36
N PRO A 379 16.36 -23.01 0.33
CA PRO A 379 16.28 -21.59 0.06
C PRO A 379 14.84 -21.16 -0.28
N GLY A 380 14.34 -20.10 0.35
CA GLY A 380 12.98 -19.59 0.15
C GLY A 380 12.68 -18.99 -1.23
N ASN A 381 13.62 -19.06 -2.18
CA ASN A 381 13.49 -18.52 -3.52
C ASN A 381 12.81 -19.55 -4.43
N VAL A 382 11.47 -19.55 -4.40
CA VAL A 382 10.57 -20.60 -4.93
C VAL A 382 10.91 -21.05 -6.37
N GLU A 383 11.37 -20.15 -7.24
CA GLU A 383 11.68 -20.45 -8.65
C GLU A 383 12.83 -21.45 -8.86
N ARG A 384 13.72 -21.64 -7.88
CA ARG A 384 14.85 -22.60 -7.97
C ARG A 384 14.86 -23.65 -6.85
N ALA A 385 13.79 -23.72 -6.05
CA ALA A 385 13.78 -24.43 -4.77
C ALA A 385 13.53 -25.96 -4.84
N GLY A 386 13.22 -26.53 -6.01
CA GLY A 386 12.81 -27.94 -6.13
C GLY A 386 13.92 -28.98 -5.90
N THR A 387 15.19 -28.57 -5.99
CA THR A 387 16.37 -29.46 -5.99
C THR A 387 17.54 -28.95 -5.13
N LEU A 388 17.42 -27.76 -4.53
CA LEU A 388 18.54 -27.02 -3.94
C LEU A 388 18.43 -26.96 -2.41
N ILE A 389 19.47 -27.42 -1.72
CA ILE A 389 19.60 -27.37 -0.26
C ILE A 389 20.75 -26.42 0.10
N SER A 390 20.54 -25.56 1.09
CA SER A 390 21.58 -24.80 1.78
C SER A 390 21.82 -25.42 3.15
N ALA A 391 23.04 -25.82 3.44
CA ALA A 391 23.44 -26.44 4.69
C ALA A 391 24.48 -25.57 5.40
N SER A 392 24.25 -25.27 6.68
CA SER A 392 25.16 -24.48 7.51
C SER A 392 25.64 -25.29 8.71
N LYS A 393 26.95 -25.25 8.98
CA LYS A 393 27.56 -25.83 10.18
C LYS A 393 28.64 -24.89 10.70
N ASP A 394 28.48 -24.39 11.92
CA ASP A 394 29.33 -23.39 12.57
C ASP A 394 29.58 -22.14 11.72
N SER A 395 30.74 -22.06 11.05
CA SER A 395 31.14 -20.97 10.14
C SER A 395 31.26 -21.39 8.67
N LEU A 396 30.81 -22.61 8.33
CA LEU A 396 30.84 -23.18 7.00
C LEU A 396 29.44 -23.20 6.38
N SER A 397 29.32 -22.55 5.23
CA SER A 397 28.15 -22.58 4.35
C SER A 397 28.40 -23.51 3.17
N MET A 398 27.47 -24.43 2.92
CA MET A 398 27.51 -25.41 1.84
C MET A 398 26.20 -25.40 1.06
N VAL A 399 26.29 -25.42 -0.28
CA VAL A 399 25.14 -25.60 -1.16
C VAL A 399 25.18 -26.99 -1.78
N VAL A 400 24.05 -27.69 -1.76
CA VAL A 400 23.90 -29.05 -2.27
C VAL A 400 22.78 -29.07 -3.30
N GLN A 401 23.11 -29.40 -4.55
CA GLN A 401 22.17 -29.54 -5.66
C GLN A 401 21.88 -31.03 -5.89
N CYS A 402 20.64 -31.45 -5.68
CA CYS A 402 20.19 -32.82 -5.89
C CYS A 402 19.76 -33.03 -7.35
N TRP A 403 20.33 -34.04 -8.03
CA TRP A 403 19.90 -34.49 -9.35
C TRP A 403 19.22 -35.85 -9.27
N THR A 404 17.92 -35.88 -9.60
CA THR A 404 17.02 -37.03 -9.40
C THR A 404 16.62 -37.75 -10.68
N GLU A 405 17.03 -37.27 -11.84
CA GLU A 405 16.79 -38.00 -13.09
C GLU A 405 17.69 -39.23 -13.20
N ARG A 406 17.22 -40.25 -13.93
CA ARG A 406 18.04 -41.42 -14.30
C ARG A 406 19.06 -41.12 -15.40
N ARG A 407 19.05 -39.91 -15.96
CA ARG A 407 19.98 -39.47 -17.01
C ARG A 407 21.33 -39.09 -16.39
N PRO A 408 22.46 -39.38 -17.06
CA PRO A 408 23.77 -38.97 -16.59
C PRO A 408 23.84 -37.46 -16.33
N VAL A 409 24.56 -37.05 -15.29
CA VAL A 409 24.62 -35.63 -14.92
C VAL A 409 25.43 -34.84 -15.94
N GLU A 410 24.81 -33.83 -16.54
CA GLU A 410 25.38 -32.94 -17.55
C GLU A 410 26.13 -31.76 -16.92
N GLU A 411 27.06 -31.18 -17.68
CA GLU A 411 27.86 -30.01 -17.27
C GLU A 411 27.01 -28.80 -16.86
N ALA A 412 25.85 -28.59 -17.50
CA ALA A 412 24.92 -27.51 -17.18
C ALA A 412 24.49 -27.48 -15.70
N ILE A 413 24.32 -28.67 -15.08
CA ILE A 413 23.92 -28.80 -13.67
C ILE A 413 25.05 -28.37 -12.73
N ILE A 414 26.31 -28.58 -13.13
CA ILE A 414 27.48 -28.10 -12.39
C ILE A 414 27.50 -26.56 -12.41
N HIS A 415 27.34 -25.95 -13.59
CA HIS A 415 27.30 -24.48 -13.72
C HIS A 415 26.11 -23.86 -12.97
N GLN A 416 24.94 -24.51 -12.96
CA GLN A 416 23.80 -24.10 -12.14
C GLN A 416 24.11 -24.14 -10.64
N CYS A 417 24.87 -25.14 -10.19
CA CYS A 417 25.36 -25.23 -8.81
C CYS A 417 26.40 -24.13 -8.49
N VAL A 418 27.30 -23.79 -9.42
CA VAL A 418 28.23 -22.65 -9.27
C VAL A 418 27.48 -21.32 -9.14
N ALA A 419 26.45 -21.11 -9.96
CA ALA A 419 25.59 -19.92 -9.84
C ALA A 419 24.85 -19.88 -8.49
N ALA A 420 24.25 -20.99 -8.06
CA ALA A 420 23.59 -21.09 -6.76
C ALA A 420 24.55 -20.88 -5.58
N LYS A 421 25.81 -21.32 -5.69
CA LYS A 421 26.88 -21.06 -4.72
C LYS A 421 27.14 -19.57 -4.55
N ALA A 422 27.22 -18.81 -5.66
CA ALA A 422 27.40 -17.37 -5.65
C ALA A 422 26.16 -16.65 -5.09
N ASP A 423 24.97 -16.99 -5.57
CA ASP A 423 23.69 -16.42 -5.15
C ASP A 423 23.46 -16.56 -3.63
N LEU A 424 23.93 -17.66 -3.02
CA LEU A 424 23.78 -17.96 -1.59
C LEU A 424 25.07 -17.69 -0.77
N SER A 425 26.11 -17.10 -1.36
CA SER A 425 27.41 -16.83 -0.71
C SER A 425 28.04 -18.04 0.00
N ALA A 426 27.87 -19.23 -0.58
CA ALA A 426 28.30 -20.48 0.03
C ALA A 426 29.79 -20.76 -0.19
N ARG A 427 30.50 -21.19 0.85
CA ARG A 427 31.93 -21.55 0.76
C ARG A 427 32.14 -22.84 -0.04
N ILE A 428 31.24 -23.81 0.12
CA ILE A 428 31.29 -25.15 -0.50
C ILE A 428 30.08 -25.33 -1.43
N ALA A 429 30.27 -26.05 -2.53
CA ALA A 429 29.21 -26.47 -3.43
C ALA A 429 29.36 -27.95 -3.76
N VAL A 430 28.23 -28.66 -3.82
CA VAL A 430 28.15 -30.11 -4.02
C VAL A 430 27.00 -30.42 -4.98
N VAL A 431 27.21 -31.32 -5.93
CA VAL A 431 26.15 -31.92 -6.76
C VAL A 431 26.02 -33.39 -6.39
N VAL A 432 24.82 -33.81 -5.99
CA VAL A 432 24.54 -35.15 -5.46
C VAL A 432 23.55 -35.87 -6.36
N SER A 433 23.85 -37.12 -6.73
CA SER A 433 22.95 -37.93 -7.53
C SER A 433 23.01 -39.44 -7.21
N ALA A 434 22.07 -40.18 -7.81
CA ALA A 434 22.11 -41.62 -8.00
C ALA A 434 22.45 -42.03 -9.45
N ALA A 435 22.56 -41.05 -10.36
CA ALA A 435 22.96 -41.26 -11.76
C ALA A 435 24.47 -41.10 -11.95
N PRO A 436 25.09 -41.77 -12.94
CA PRO A 436 26.49 -41.58 -13.26
C PRO A 436 26.77 -40.15 -13.78
N TYR A 437 27.98 -39.64 -13.54
CA TYR A 437 28.39 -38.33 -14.01
C TYR A 437 29.05 -38.41 -15.39
N THR A 438 28.77 -37.44 -16.27
CA THR A 438 29.50 -37.30 -17.54
C THR A 438 30.95 -36.87 -17.29
N GLN A 439 31.87 -37.24 -18.18
CA GLN A 439 33.28 -36.80 -18.09
C GLN A 439 33.42 -35.28 -18.11
N GLN A 440 32.54 -34.58 -18.85
CA GLN A 440 32.42 -33.12 -18.85
C GLN A 440 32.00 -32.59 -17.47
N ALA A 441 30.95 -33.12 -16.84
CA ALA A 441 30.54 -32.72 -15.49
C ALA A 441 31.62 -32.98 -14.43
N ILE A 442 32.36 -34.10 -14.51
CA ILE A 442 33.49 -34.38 -13.61
C ILE A 442 34.61 -33.34 -13.80
N GLN A 443 34.92 -32.97 -15.04
CA GLN A 443 35.97 -31.99 -15.33
C GLN A 443 35.54 -30.55 -14.93
N ALA A 444 34.30 -30.18 -15.17
CA ALA A 444 33.71 -28.91 -14.74
C ALA A 444 33.66 -28.79 -13.20
N GLY A 445 33.36 -29.88 -12.49
CA GLY A 445 33.40 -29.92 -11.02
C GLY A 445 34.81 -29.63 -10.49
N LYS A 446 35.83 -30.27 -11.09
CA LYS A 446 37.25 -30.03 -10.77
C LYS A 446 37.68 -28.59 -11.05
N SER A 447 37.34 -28.00 -12.19
CA SER A 447 37.72 -26.62 -12.52
C SER A 447 37.04 -25.59 -11.61
N SER A 448 35.75 -25.80 -11.30
CA SER A 448 34.92 -24.82 -10.60
C SER A 448 34.89 -25.01 -9.07
N ARG A 449 35.66 -25.97 -8.53
CA ARG A 449 35.67 -26.36 -7.11
C ARG A 449 34.27 -26.70 -6.58
N VAL A 450 33.56 -27.54 -7.33
CA VAL A 450 32.28 -28.15 -6.95
C VAL A 450 32.53 -29.63 -6.73
N PHE A 451 32.12 -30.16 -5.58
CA PHE A 451 32.22 -31.59 -5.28
C PHE A 451 31.12 -32.35 -5.99
N VAL A 452 31.46 -33.53 -6.49
CA VAL A 452 30.60 -34.36 -7.35
C VAL A 452 30.53 -35.72 -6.68
N LEU A 453 29.38 -36.05 -6.08
CA LEU A 453 29.25 -37.15 -5.11
C LEU A 453 28.04 -38.06 -5.39
N HIS A 454 28.21 -39.36 -5.13
CA HIS A 454 27.07 -40.24 -4.94
C HIS A 454 26.35 -39.92 -3.62
N HIS A 455 25.05 -40.18 -3.53
CA HIS A 455 24.26 -39.91 -2.31
C HIS A 455 24.74 -40.68 -1.08
N GLU A 456 25.31 -41.87 -1.26
CA GLU A 456 25.95 -42.65 -0.19
C GLU A 456 27.22 -41.97 0.35
N GLU A 457 27.95 -41.24 -0.51
CA GLU A 457 29.16 -40.52 -0.15
C GLU A 457 28.86 -39.21 0.60
N LEU A 458 27.66 -38.64 0.42
CA LEU A 458 27.26 -37.35 1.00
C LEU A 458 27.44 -37.30 2.52
N GLN A 459 27.00 -38.33 3.25
CA GLN A 459 27.11 -38.36 4.72
C GLN A 459 28.58 -38.43 5.18
N LYS A 460 29.42 -39.20 4.46
CA LYS A 460 30.84 -39.35 4.75
C LYS A 460 31.63 -38.08 4.40
N PHE A 461 31.28 -37.41 3.31
CA PHE A 461 31.84 -36.12 2.96
C PHE A 461 31.45 -35.06 4.00
N ALA A 462 30.17 -34.98 4.37
CA ALA A 462 29.67 -33.99 5.32
C ALA A 462 30.33 -34.08 6.71
N SER A 463 30.68 -35.28 7.20
CA SER A 463 31.44 -35.43 8.45
C SER A 463 32.96 -35.20 8.29
N GLN A 464 33.51 -35.33 7.08
CA GLN A 464 34.93 -35.04 6.81
C GLN A 464 35.24 -33.54 6.61
N VAL A 465 34.23 -32.74 6.24
CA VAL A 465 34.36 -31.28 6.01
C VAL A 465 34.49 -30.47 7.31
N GLU A 466 34.34 -31.10 8.47
CA GLU A 466 34.15 -30.52 9.81
C GLU A 466 35.38 -29.79 10.41
N ALA A 467 36.52 -29.73 9.72
CA ALA A 467 37.73 -29.10 10.25
C ALA A 467 38.49 -28.24 9.23
N PRO A 468 38.38 -26.90 9.28
CA PRO A 468 39.54 -26.05 9.02
C PRO A 468 40.52 -26.25 10.20
N GLN A 469 41.51 -27.13 10.04
CA GLN A 469 42.61 -27.19 11.01
C GLN A 469 43.28 -25.81 11.07
N VAL A 470 43.39 -25.27 12.28
CA VAL A 470 44.16 -24.05 12.55
C VAL A 470 45.64 -24.41 12.49
N ALA A 471 46.35 -23.77 11.56
CA ALA A 471 47.79 -23.82 11.38
C ALA A 471 48.26 -22.42 10.92
#